data_AF-B8MAY4-F1
#
_entry.id   AF-B8MAY4-F1
#
_cell.length_a   1.000
_cell.length_b   1.000
_cell.length_c   1.000
_cell.angle_alpha   90.00
_cell.angle_beta   90.00
_cell.angle_gamma   90.00
#
_symmetry.space_group_name_H-M   'P 1'
#
loop_
_entity.id
_entity.type
_entity.pdbx_description
1 polymer ?
#
loop_
_entity_poly.entity_id
_entity_poly.type
_entity_poly.pdbx_seq_one_letter_code
_entity_poly.pdbx_strand_id
1 'polypeptide(L)'
;MLFPQLALAFATFAAWSLAAPSEFLLKTTGSNITAHNNLYVEAYHTGAGMADAVLTTVTANAGHFYLNETYLQMDIGQEFSYGFDIGGATNYAAWEFVTINAGQGYPGFELENKSTLTYNSTEFGGWLACDWWHGLPQLFWIVAYEEGTVPFPSTCSEVDLIPAPISS
;
A
#
# COMPACT_ATOMS: atom_id res chain seq x y z
N MET A 1 -56.32 -45.00 0.03
CA MET A 1 -54.94 -44.76 0.51
C MET A 1 -54.17 -44.20 -0.67
N LEU A 2 -53.82 -42.91 -0.66
CA LEU A 2 -53.09 -42.25 -1.74
C LEU A 2 -52.05 -41.34 -1.10
N PHE A 3 -50.77 -41.70 -1.23
CA PHE A 3 -49.63 -40.83 -0.92
C PHE A 3 -48.79 -40.73 -2.20
N PRO A 4 -48.56 -39.51 -2.71
CA PRO A 4 -47.28 -39.22 -3.37
C PRO A 4 -46.65 -37.99 -2.72
N GLN A 5 -45.51 -38.18 -2.05
CA GLN A 5 -44.16 -37.86 -2.54
C GLN A 5 -43.85 -36.36 -2.55
N LEU A 6 -43.22 -35.92 -1.44
CA LEU A 6 -42.57 -34.63 -1.29
C LEU A 6 -41.23 -34.67 -2.03
N ALA A 7 -41.05 -33.84 -3.05
CA ALA A 7 -39.78 -33.66 -3.73
C ALA A 7 -38.89 -32.70 -2.92
N LEU A 8 -37.72 -33.18 -2.46
CA LEU A 8 -36.67 -32.31 -1.91
C LEU A 8 -35.89 -31.67 -3.07
N ALA A 9 -35.93 -30.35 -3.16
CA ALA A 9 -35.04 -29.60 -4.03
C ALA A 9 -33.67 -29.44 -3.33
N PHE A 10 -32.62 -29.98 -3.95
CA PHE A 10 -31.25 -29.72 -3.54
C PHE A 10 -30.81 -28.37 -4.10
N ALA A 11 -30.59 -27.40 -3.21
CA ALA A 11 -29.90 -26.15 -3.57
C ALA A 11 -28.39 -26.44 -3.65
N THR A 12 -27.83 -26.39 -4.85
CA THR A 12 -26.38 -26.42 -5.05
C THR A 12 -25.81 -25.04 -4.74
N PHE A 13 -25.13 -24.92 -3.59
CA PHE A 13 -24.29 -23.76 -3.33
C PHE A 13 -23.06 -23.85 -4.24
N ALA A 14 -23.00 -23.02 -5.27
CA ALA A 14 -21.78 -22.81 -6.04
C ALA A 14 -20.77 -22.11 -5.11
N ALA A 15 -19.77 -22.86 -4.64
CA ALA A 15 -18.61 -22.28 -3.98
C ALA A 15 -17.84 -21.47 -5.04
N TRP A 16 -18.04 -20.15 -5.03
CA TRP A 16 -17.15 -19.25 -5.74
C TRP A 16 -15.83 -19.26 -5.00
N SER A 17 -14.83 -19.96 -5.54
CA SER A 17 -13.44 -19.71 -5.20
C SER A 17 -13.13 -18.29 -5.70
N LEU A 18 -13.23 -17.31 -4.81
CA LEU A 18 -12.51 -16.06 -5.00
C LEU A 18 -11.04 -16.46 -4.94
N ALA A 19 -10.35 -16.46 -6.08
CA ALA A 19 -8.91 -16.58 -6.06
C ALA A 19 -8.36 -15.48 -5.13
N ALA A 20 -7.46 -15.86 -4.21
CA ALA A 20 -6.79 -14.87 -3.38
C ALA A 20 -6.16 -13.81 -4.29
N PRO A 21 -6.23 -12.51 -3.93
CA PRO A 21 -5.60 -11.48 -4.71
C PRO A 21 -4.09 -11.78 -4.82
N SER A 22 -3.52 -11.57 -6.01
CA SER A 22 -2.10 -11.82 -6.23
C SER A 22 -1.27 -10.82 -5.43
N GLU A 23 -0.49 -11.31 -4.48
CA GLU A 23 0.43 -10.50 -3.71
C GLU A 23 1.63 -10.03 -4.55
N PHE A 24 2.20 -8.89 -4.16
CA PHE A 24 3.40 -8.29 -4.72
C PHE A 24 4.16 -7.50 -3.64
N LEU A 25 5.45 -7.24 -3.89
CA LEU A 25 6.20 -6.27 -3.10
C LEU A 25 6.04 -4.88 -3.74
N LEU A 26 6.01 -3.82 -2.95
CA LEU A 26 6.09 -2.45 -3.47
C LEU A 26 7.54 -2.00 -3.50
N LYS A 27 8.04 -1.61 -4.68
CA LYS A 27 9.43 -1.21 -4.89
C LYS A 27 9.54 0.22 -5.41
N THR A 28 10.49 0.98 -4.90
CA THR A 28 10.79 2.33 -5.40
C THR A 28 11.59 2.31 -6.70
N THR A 29 11.33 3.27 -7.58
CA THR A 29 12.09 3.57 -8.80
C THR A 29 12.00 5.06 -9.14
N GLY A 30 12.69 5.51 -10.20
CA GLY A 30 12.55 6.87 -10.74
C GLY A 30 13.24 7.99 -9.94
N SER A 31 13.86 7.69 -8.80
CA SER A 31 14.51 8.70 -7.97
C SER A 31 15.79 9.26 -8.58
N ASN A 32 16.01 10.56 -8.42
CA ASN A 32 17.28 11.23 -8.67
C ASN A 32 18.36 10.93 -7.59
N ILE A 33 17.96 10.47 -6.40
CA ILE A 33 18.85 9.96 -5.36
C ILE A 33 18.94 8.44 -5.54
N THR A 34 20.07 7.95 -6.06
CA THR A 34 20.22 6.53 -6.40
C THR A 34 19.94 5.60 -5.22
N ALA A 35 20.26 6.02 -3.99
CA ALA A 35 19.99 5.26 -2.77
C ALA A 35 18.50 5.04 -2.47
N HIS A 36 17.61 5.87 -3.00
CA HIS A 36 16.16 5.72 -2.86
C HIS A 36 15.53 4.83 -3.94
N ASN A 37 16.30 4.29 -4.90
CA ASN A 37 15.82 3.34 -5.89
C ASN A 37 16.03 1.89 -5.42
N ASN A 38 15.15 0.98 -5.86
CA ASN A 38 15.20 -0.44 -5.52
C ASN A 38 15.09 -0.74 -4.02
N LEU A 39 14.37 0.12 -3.29
CA LEU A 39 13.96 -0.14 -1.92
C LEU A 39 12.54 -0.69 -1.91
N TYR A 40 12.22 -1.51 -0.93
CA TYR A 40 10.93 -2.14 -0.76
C TYR A 40 10.20 -1.55 0.44
N VAL A 41 8.88 -1.41 0.34
CA VAL A 41 8.08 -0.91 1.45
C VAL A 41 7.99 -1.96 2.56
N GLU A 42 8.30 -1.55 3.79
CA GLU A 42 8.23 -2.32 5.03
C GLU A 42 7.36 -1.57 6.04
N ALA A 43 6.60 -2.32 6.84
CA ALA A 43 5.83 -1.77 7.96
C ALA A 43 6.69 -1.72 9.22
N TYR A 44 7.28 -0.57 9.52
CA TYR A 44 8.09 -0.38 10.72
C TYR A 44 7.20 -0.17 11.94
N HIS A 45 7.13 -1.16 12.82
CA HIS A 45 6.25 -1.14 13.99
C HIS A 45 6.55 0.02 14.95
N THR A 46 5.59 0.93 15.11
CA THR A 46 5.68 2.10 16.01
C THR A 46 4.79 1.95 17.26
N GLY A 47 3.91 0.95 17.28
CA GLY A 47 3.06 0.64 18.42
C GLY A 47 1.98 -0.38 18.07
N ALA A 48 1.12 -0.69 19.06
CA ALA A 48 0.08 -1.70 18.88
C ALA A 48 -0.84 -1.38 17.70
N GLY A 49 -0.73 -2.18 16.63
CA GLY A 49 -1.52 -2.00 15.41
C GLY A 49 -1.09 -0.82 14.55
N MET A 50 0.10 -0.24 14.77
CA MET A 50 0.57 0.93 14.06
C MET A 50 1.97 0.71 13.51
N ALA A 51 2.18 1.16 12.27
CA ALA A 51 3.48 1.15 11.65
C ALA A 51 3.64 2.33 10.68
N ASP A 52 4.87 2.82 10.58
CA ASP A 52 5.26 3.77 9.54
C ASP A 52 5.70 2.98 8.30
N ALA A 53 5.40 3.49 7.11
CA ALA A 53 5.90 2.92 5.87
C ALA A 53 7.37 3.35 5.67
N VAL A 54 8.30 2.44 5.93
CA VAL A 54 9.74 2.65 5.66
C VAL A 54 10.17 1.89 4.41
N LEU A 55 11.37 2.19 3.94
CA LEU A 55 11.95 1.65 2.71
C LEU A 55 13.21 0.87 3.05
N THR A 56 13.27 -0.40 2.63
CA THR A 56 14.34 -1.34 2.98
C THR A 56 14.95 -2.01 1.75
N THR A 57 16.22 -2.36 1.80
CA THR A 57 16.84 -3.24 0.79
C THR A 57 16.60 -4.72 1.08
N VAL A 58 16.09 -5.06 2.27
CA VAL A 58 15.92 -6.44 2.73
C VAL A 58 14.53 -6.93 2.34
N THR A 59 14.45 -7.70 1.26
CA THR A 59 13.17 -8.22 0.75
C THR A 59 12.44 -9.12 1.74
N ALA A 60 13.16 -9.77 2.67
CA ALA A 60 12.55 -10.58 3.73
C ALA A 60 11.75 -9.76 4.76
N ASN A 61 11.98 -8.44 4.83
CA ASN A 61 11.22 -7.53 5.67
C ASN A 61 10.12 -6.79 4.90
N ALA A 62 10.12 -6.88 3.56
CA ALA A 62 9.18 -6.17 2.73
C ALA A 62 7.75 -6.68 2.96
N GLY A 63 6.79 -5.76 2.94
CA GLY A 63 5.37 -6.11 3.04
C GLY A 63 4.91 -6.89 1.81
N HIS A 64 4.10 -7.91 2.04
CA HIS A 64 3.38 -8.64 1.01
C HIS A 64 2.07 -7.90 0.73
N PHE A 65 2.04 -7.06 -0.30
CA PHE A 65 0.89 -6.21 -0.59
C PHE A 65 -0.05 -6.84 -1.59
N TYR A 66 -1.33 -6.51 -1.47
CA TYR A 66 -2.36 -6.85 -2.44
C TYR A 66 -3.39 -5.72 -2.52
N LEU A 67 -4.05 -5.59 -3.69
CA LEU A 67 -5.19 -4.70 -3.85
C LEU A 67 -6.49 -5.46 -3.61
N ASN A 68 -7.28 -4.97 -2.67
CA ASN A 68 -8.64 -5.40 -2.42
C ASN A 68 -9.58 -4.26 -2.82
N GLU A 69 -10.14 -4.33 -4.03
CA GLU A 69 -10.79 -3.20 -4.69
C GLU A 69 -9.82 -2.00 -4.80
N THR A 70 -10.05 -0.93 -4.05
CA THR A 70 -9.19 0.27 -3.99
C THR A 70 -8.43 0.41 -2.68
N TYR A 71 -8.45 -0.63 -1.84
CA TYR A 71 -7.67 -0.70 -0.60
C TYR A 71 -6.37 -1.42 -0.88
N LEU A 72 -5.25 -0.76 -0.61
CA LEU A 72 -3.94 -1.39 -0.60
C LEU A 72 -3.70 -1.99 0.79
N GLN A 73 -3.57 -3.30 0.85
CA GLN A 73 -3.47 -4.05 2.09
C GLN A 73 -2.20 -4.89 2.10
N MET A 74 -1.68 -5.14 3.28
CA MET A 74 -0.51 -5.96 3.55
C MET A 74 -0.94 -7.24 4.25
N ASP A 75 -0.57 -8.39 3.70
CA ASP A 75 -0.66 -9.67 4.39
C ASP A 75 0.40 -9.74 5.48
N ILE A 76 -0.04 -10.11 6.67
CA ILE A 76 0.78 -10.29 7.86
C ILE A 76 0.67 -11.71 8.43
N GLY A 77 0.08 -12.64 7.68
CA GLY A 77 -0.12 -14.04 8.07
C GLY A 77 -1.16 -14.23 9.17
N GLN A 78 -2.09 -13.29 9.32
CA GLN A 78 -3.15 -13.28 10.35
C GLN A 78 -4.52 -13.04 9.71
N GLU A 79 -5.59 -13.23 10.49
CA GLU A 79 -6.97 -13.01 10.02
C GLU A 79 -7.27 -11.54 9.68
N PHE A 80 -6.57 -10.60 10.32
CA PHE A 80 -6.68 -9.17 10.05
C PHE A 80 -5.55 -8.68 9.14
N SER A 81 -5.89 -7.75 8.24
CA SER A 81 -4.95 -7.07 7.37
C SER A 81 -4.40 -5.81 8.02
N TYR A 82 -3.24 -5.37 7.55
CA TYR A 82 -2.77 -4.01 7.77
C TYR A 82 -2.99 -3.22 6.48
N GLY A 83 -3.63 -2.07 6.58
CA GLY A 83 -3.98 -1.25 5.44
C GLY A 83 -3.05 -0.07 5.30
N PHE A 84 -2.74 0.28 4.05
CA PHE A 84 -2.08 1.54 3.72
C PHE A 84 -3.00 2.71 4.09
N ASP A 85 -2.47 3.66 4.84
CA ASP A 85 -3.17 4.84 5.32
C ASP A 85 -2.30 6.06 5.07
N ILE A 86 -2.82 6.97 4.27
CA ILE A 86 -2.17 8.23 3.89
C ILE A 86 -2.92 9.44 4.43
N GLY A 87 -4.04 9.25 5.14
CA GLY A 87 -4.90 10.32 5.61
C GLY A 87 -5.37 11.26 4.50
N GLY A 88 -5.57 12.54 4.85
CA GLY A 88 -5.83 13.63 3.90
C GLY A 88 -4.85 14.77 4.13
N ALA A 89 -4.75 15.70 3.17
CA ALA A 89 -3.83 16.83 3.30
C ALA A 89 -4.22 17.68 4.52
N THR A 90 -3.29 17.91 5.44
CA THR A 90 -3.58 18.72 6.63
C THR A 90 -3.59 20.23 6.34
N ASN A 91 -3.09 20.65 5.17
CA ASN A 91 -2.76 22.04 4.81
C ASN A 91 -1.62 22.66 5.65
N TYR A 92 -0.89 21.86 6.44
CA TYR A 92 0.19 22.33 7.31
C TYR A 92 1.56 21.75 6.94
N ALA A 93 1.64 20.95 5.88
CA ALA A 93 2.86 20.33 5.38
C ALA A 93 2.84 20.22 3.85
N ALA A 94 4.02 20.27 3.23
CA ALA A 94 4.18 20.08 1.78
C ALA A 94 4.15 18.59 1.37
N TRP A 95 4.32 17.70 2.34
CA TRP A 95 4.19 16.25 2.19
C TRP A 95 3.71 15.66 3.52
N GLU A 96 3.08 14.50 3.45
CA GLU A 96 2.39 13.87 4.56
C GLU A 96 2.85 12.43 4.76
N PHE A 97 2.69 11.92 5.97
CA PHE A 97 3.12 10.58 6.33
C PHE A 97 2.31 9.50 5.61
N VAL A 98 2.97 8.38 5.31
CA VAL A 98 2.33 7.11 4.96
C VAL A 98 2.49 6.14 6.11
N THR A 99 1.39 5.53 6.53
CA THR A 99 1.34 4.54 7.60
C THR A 99 0.73 3.24 7.10
N ILE A 100 1.01 2.16 7.82
CA ILE A 100 0.52 0.81 7.54
C ILE A 100 -0.06 0.28 8.85
N ASN A 101 -1.34 0.51 9.07
CA ASN A 101 -1.98 0.28 10.36
C ASN A 101 -2.93 -0.91 10.32
N ALA A 102 -3.20 -1.51 11.47
CA ALA A 102 -4.17 -2.59 11.60
C ALA A 102 -5.56 -2.14 11.12
N GLY A 103 -6.16 -2.95 10.25
CA GLY A 103 -7.45 -2.66 9.64
C GLY A 103 -7.36 -2.52 8.13
N GLN A 104 -8.46 -2.04 7.53
CA GLN A 104 -8.61 -2.06 6.08
C GLN A 104 -7.73 -1.03 5.34
N GLY A 105 -7.40 0.08 6.00
CA GLY A 105 -6.70 1.22 5.39
C GLY A 105 -7.65 2.18 4.68
N TYR A 106 -7.09 3.05 3.85
CA TYR A 106 -7.84 4.02 3.06
C TYR A 106 -8.17 3.49 1.66
N PRO A 107 -9.38 3.78 1.12
CA PRO A 107 -9.70 3.50 -0.27
C PRO A 107 -9.11 4.56 -1.19
N GLY A 108 -8.80 4.19 -2.42
CA GLY A 108 -8.38 5.11 -3.48
C GLY A 108 -7.07 4.72 -4.17
N PHE A 109 -6.46 3.61 -3.76
CA PHE A 109 -5.26 3.09 -4.40
C PHE A 109 -5.59 2.37 -5.69
N GLU A 110 -4.78 2.61 -6.72
CA GLU A 110 -4.86 1.92 -7.99
C GLU A 110 -3.47 1.76 -8.61
N LEU A 111 -3.34 0.79 -9.53
CA LEU A 111 -2.16 0.67 -10.36
C LEU A 111 -2.42 1.35 -11.70
N GLU A 112 -1.92 2.57 -11.86
CA GLU A 112 -1.98 3.29 -13.13
C GLU A 112 -1.28 2.47 -14.21
N ASN A 113 -1.99 2.21 -15.32
CA ASN A 113 -1.54 1.33 -16.40
C ASN A 113 -1.04 -0.06 -15.94
N LYS A 114 -1.49 -0.52 -14.75
CA LYS A 114 -1.05 -1.75 -14.08
C LYS A 114 0.44 -1.78 -13.69
N SER A 115 1.12 -0.63 -13.63
CA SER A 115 2.56 -0.60 -13.38
C SER A 115 2.98 0.26 -12.19
N THR A 116 2.26 1.35 -11.90
CA THR A 116 2.65 2.31 -10.87
C THR A 116 1.51 2.51 -9.89
N LEU A 117 1.80 2.36 -8.60
CA LEU A 117 0.84 2.65 -7.55
C LEU A 117 0.60 4.15 -7.48
N THR A 118 -0.66 4.54 -7.57
CA THR A 118 -1.13 5.92 -7.39
C THR A 118 -2.29 5.95 -6.41
N TYR A 119 -2.66 7.16 -5.98
CA TYR A 119 -3.82 7.41 -5.15
C TYR A 119 -4.76 8.40 -5.84
N ASN A 120 -6.02 7.99 -5.99
CA ASN A 120 -7.05 8.75 -6.68
C ASN A 120 -7.59 9.88 -5.79
N SER A 121 -6.82 10.97 -5.71
CA SER A 121 -7.20 12.22 -5.07
C SER A 121 -6.59 13.40 -5.81
N THR A 122 -7.33 14.50 -5.91
CA THR A 122 -6.80 15.76 -6.45
C THR A 122 -5.73 16.40 -5.57
N GLU A 123 -5.60 15.94 -4.32
CA GLU A 123 -4.59 16.41 -3.38
C GLU A 123 -3.27 15.66 -3.53
N PHE A 124 -3.23 14.52 -4.22
CA PHE A 124 -2.04 13.67 -4.32
C PHE A 124 -1.13 14.13 -5.46
N GLY A 125 0.09 14.54 -5.11
CA GLY A 125 1.13 15.01 -6.03
C GLY A 125 2.23 13.98 -6.33
N GLY A 126 2.13 12.76 -5.79
CA GLY A 126 3.14 11.71 -5.99
C GLY A 126 3.76 11.21 -4.69
N TRP A 127 4.71 10.28 -4.80
CA TRP A 127 5.40 9.69 -3.66
C TRP A 127 6.75 10.36 -3.41
N LEU A 128 7.13 10.42 -2.14
CA LEU A 128 8.39 11.02 -1.70
C LEU A 128 9.10 10.05 -0.75
N ALA A 129 10.39 9.80 -0.99
CA ALA A 129 11.26 9.08 -0.08
C ALA A 129 12.22 10.07 0.60
N CYS A 130 12.33 10.02 1.93
CA CYS A 130 13.23 10.87 2.70
C CYS A 130 14.00 10.07 3.74
N ASP A 131 15.31 10.29 3.88
CA ASP A 131 16.03 9.85 5.08
C ASP A 131 15.47 10.57 6.31
N TRP A 132 14.82 9.84 7.21
CA TRP A 132 14.04 10.43 8.32
C TRP A 132 14.34 9.78 9.68
N TRP A 133 13.44 9.96 10.65
CA TRP A 133 13.67 9.71 12.07
C TRP A 133 13.93 8.24 12.47
N HIS A 134 13.55 7.25 11.67
CA HIS A 134 13.80 5.83 11.95
C HIS A 134 15.21 5.36 11.54
N GLY A 135 16.04 6.24 10.97
CA GLY A 135 17.36 5.86 10.46
C GLY A 135 17.31 5.03 9.17
N LEU A 136 16.14 4.98 8.54
CA LEU A 136 15.86 4.38 7.23
C LEU A 136 15.14 5.43 6.37
N PRO A 137 15.21 5.35 5.03
CA PRO A 137 14.35 6.16 4.19
C PRO A 137 12.89 5.82 4.49
N GLN A 138 12.07 6.84 4.70
CA GLN A 138 10.65 6.73 5.01
C GLN A 138 9.83 7.23 3.83
N LEU A 139 8.68 6.58 3.60
CA LEU A 139 7.74 6.91 2.54
C LEU A 139 6.76 7.99 3.02
N PHE A 140 6.59 8.98 2.15
CA PHE A 140 5.65 10.09 2.27
C PHE A 140 4.88 10.25 0.97
N TRP A 141 3.83 11.06 0.98
CA TRP A 141 3.16 11.52 -0.24
C TRP A 141 3.16 13.04 -0.32
N ILE A 142 3.26 13.58 -1.53
CA ILE A 142 3.36 15.02 -1.81
C ILE A 142 1.96 15.61 -1.87
N VAL A 143 1.76 16.76 -1.24
CA VAL A 143 0.53 17.52 -1.37
C VAL A 143 0.58 18.31 -2.69
N ALA A 144 -0.33 18.01 -3.62
CA ALA A 144 -0.28 18.45 -5.01
C ALA A 144 -0.18 19.96 -5.21
N TYR A 145 -0.84 20.76 -4.34
CA TYR A 145 -0.78 22.22 -4.44
C TYR A 145 0.50 22.83 -3.82
N GLU A 146 1.35 22.02 -3.20
CA GLU A 146 2.70 22.38 -2.74
C GLU A 146 3.82 21.80 -3.63
N GLU A 147 3.45 21.05 -4.68
CA GLU A 147 4.41 20.46 -5.61
C GLU A 147 5.18 21.57 -6.35
N GLY A 148 6.52 21.53 -6.24
CA GLY A 148 7.40 22.51 -6.86
C GLY A 148 7.38 23.92 -6.24
N THR A 149 6.59 24.17 -5.19
CA THR A 149 6.53 25.47 -4.50
C THR A 149 7.61 25.60 -3.42
N VAL A 150 7.92 24.48 -2.74
CA VAL A 150 8.89 24.42 -1.65
C VAL A 150 9.97 23.37 -1.98
N PRO A 151 11.26 23.70 -1.89
CA PRO A 151 12.31 22.71 -2.09
C PRO A 151 12.27 21.66 -0.97
N PHE A 152 12.32 20.38 -1.35
CA PHE A 152 12.48 19.30 -0.39
C PHE A 152 13.87 19.35 0.29
N PRO A 153 14.01 18.80 1.52
CA PRO A 153 15.32 18.54 2.10
C PRO A 153 16.22 17.76 1.13
N SER A 154 17.54 17.97 1.18
CA SER A 154 18.47 17.32 0.24
C SER A 154 18.52 15.79 0.37
N THR A 155 17.98 15.25 1.46
CA THR A 155 17.83 13.82 1.73
C THR A 155 16.48 13.27 1.27
N CYS A 156 15.69 14.06 0.55
CA CYS A 156 14.39 13.67 0.01
C CYS A 156 14.45 13.62 -1.52
N SER A 157 13.69 12.70 -2.11
CA SER A 157 13.48 12.63 -3.56
C SER A 157 12.11 12.06 -3.89
N GLU A 158 11.52 12.53 -4.98
CA GLU A 158 10.40 11.86 -5.61
C GLU A 158 10.76 10.42 -6.01
N VAL A 159 9.78 9.53 -5.89
CA VAL A 159 9.88 8.12 -6.28
C VAL A 159 8.59 7.66 -6.95
N ASP A 160 8.70 6.68 -7.82
CA ASP A 160 7.56 5.85 -8.22
C ASP A 160 7.51 4.59 -7.37
N LEU A 161 6.31 4.11 -7.05
CA LEU A 161 6.10 2.81 -6.41
C LEU A 161 5.56 1.82 -7.44
N ILE A 162 6.31 0.75 -7.70
CA ILE A 162 5.95 -0.28 -8.69
C ILE A 162 5.78 -1.64 -8.02
N PRO A 163 4.83 -2.49 -8.47
CA PRO A 163 4.78 -3.88 -8.06
C PRO A 163 6.02 -4.64 -8.51
N ALA A 164 6.60 -5.42 -7.60
CA ALA A 164 7.67 -6.37 -7.88
C ALA A 164 7.21 -7.78 -7.50
N PRO A 165 7.59 -8.81 -8.27
CA PRO A 165 7.24 -10.19 -7.96
C PRO A 165 7.89 -10.63 -6.65
N ILE A 166 7.17 -11.45 -5.89
CA ILE A 166 7.70 -12.14 -4.72
C ILE A 166 8.52 -13.33 -5.24
N SER A 167 9.84 -13.28 -5.10
CA SER A 167 10.71 -14.40 -5.48
C SER A 167 10.50 -15.56 -4.50
N SER A 168 10.24 -16.74 -5.04
CA SER A 168 10.19 -18.02 -4.28
C SER A 168 11.57 -18.56 -3.97
#